data_AF-A0A8U0MTY5-F1
#
_entry.id   AF-A0A8U0MTY5-F1
#
_cell.length_a   1.000
_cell.length_b   1.000
_cell.length_c   1.000
_cell.angle_alpha   90.00
_cell.angle_beta   90.00
_cell.angle_gamma   90.00
#
_symmetry.space_group_name_H-M   'P 1'
#
loop_
_entity.id
_entity.type
_entity.pdbx_description
1 polymer ?
#
loop_
_entity_poly.entity_id
_entity_poly.type
_entity_poly.pdbx_seq_one_letter_code
_entity_poly.pdbx_strand_id
1 'polypeptide(L)'
;MLVAMDTSQGAGPSVASDKDRDLQELLQELGQLQAKQRKLKREVEKHKLFEDYLIKVLEIIPKGHNEGEEPEGPDEALVGAMVEHYGQLFTISQDIQEHLEAFSKMSQTLKIRLCQLQKRCHHEWKLWGLGHRVTSRKDMDSYNNQLLNDLQRIINNMVRQCSSSAHRSASTHRAPESMGLFSKLDLIQEFMLDKMETVKFISLLMEPRVCRSGDRLKNPRRYSSSFRKCPRNQDSVPRTPLPGTQTSERSSSS
;
A
#
# COMPACT_ATOMS: atom_id res chain seq x y z
N MET A 1 -110.35 -57.90 28.72
CA MET A 1 -108.90 -58.21 28.71
C MET A 1 -108.32 -57.74 27.39
N LEU A 2 -107.09 -57.22 27.45
CA LEU A 2 -106.35 -56.42 26.47
C LEU A 2 -106.30 -56.98 25.03
N VAL A 3 -106.52 -56.10 24.03
CA VAL A 3 -105.53 -55.47 23.10
C VAL A 3 -104.95 -56.43 22.06
N ALA A 4 -105.31 -56.18 20.79
CA ALA A 4 -104.39 -56.10 19.65
C ALA A 4 -105.18 -55.78 18.38
N MET A 5 -104.83 -54.69 17.69
CA MET A 5 -104.56 -54.72 16.25
C MET A 5 -103.95 -53.38 15.82
N ASP A 6 -102.74 -53.48 15.27
CA ASP A 6 -102.07 -52.48 14.47
C ASP A 6 -102.92 -52.05 13.27
N THR A 7 -102.78 -50.80 12.87
CA THR A 7 -102.74 -50.35 11.46
C THR A 7 -102.18 -48.93 11.47
N SER A 8 -100.90 -48.78 11.15
CA SER A 8 -100.43 -48.31 9.84
C SER A 8 -100.86 -46.86 9.54
N GLN A 9 -99.96 -45.88 9.52
CA GLN A 9 -99.01 -45.60 8.43
C GLN A 9 -99.42 -44.31 7.68
N GLY A 10 -98.45 -43.41 7.50
CA GLY A 10 -98.58 -42.18 6.69
C GLY A 10 -97.96 -40.98 7.43
N ALA A 11 -96.67 -40.68 7.35
CA ALA A 11 -95.83 -40.21 6.21
C ALA A 11 -95.60 -38.68 6.22
N GLY A 12 -94.34 -38.29 6.46
CA GLY A 12 -93.73 -36.97 6.20
C GLY A 12 -93.59 -36.07 7.45
N PRO A 13 -92.38 -35.54 7.78
CA PRO A 13 -91.42 -34.95 6.86
C PRO A 13 -89.94 -35.27 7.18
N SER A 14 -89.33 -36.27 6.54
CA SER A 14 -87.86 -36.46 6.61
C SER A 14 -87.10 -35.74 5.48
N VAL A 15 -87.81 -35.28 4.43
CA VAL A 15 -87.19 -34.76 3.20
C VAL A 15 -86.73 -33.29 3.33
N ALA A 16 -87.34 -32.51 4.23
CA ALA A 16 -86.95 -31.10 4.42
C ALA A 16 -85.70 -30.95 5.30
N SER A 17 -85.56 -31.75 6.36
CA SER A 17 -84.37 -31.74 7.23
C SER A 17 -83.14 -32.38 6.59
N ASP A 18 -83.35 -33.33 5.67
CA ASP A 18 -82.28 -33.98 4.91
C ASP A 18 -81.60 -32.99 3.96
N LYS A 19 -82.41 -32.19 3.24
CA LYS A 19 -81.91 -31.15 2.34
C LYS A 19 -81.16 -30.02 3.05
N ASP A 20 -81.60 -29.62 4.25
CA ASP A 20 -80.89 -28.59 5.03
C ASP A 20 -79.53 -29.11 5.52
N ARG A 21 -79.45 -30.40 5.90
CA ARG A 21 -78.19 -31.07 6.23
C ARG A 21 -77.28 -31.15 5.00
N ASP A 22 -77.80 -31.57 3.85
CA ASP A 22 -77.06 -31.65 2.59
C ASP A 22 -76.53 -30.27 2.15
N LEU A 23 -77.35 -29.23 2.28
CA LEU A 23 -76.96 -27.84 1.99
C LEU A 23 -75.83 -27.39 2.91
N GLN A 24 -75.90 -27.76 4.19
CA GLN A 24 -74.87 -27.43 5.17
C GLN A 24 -73.56 -28.19 4.92
N GLU A 25 -73.64 -29.45 4.48
CA GLU A 25 -72.50 -30.23 4.02
C GLU A 25 -71.86 -29.60 2.78
N LEU A 26 -72.65 -29.20 1.77
CA LEU A 26 -72.15 -28.51 0.57
C LEU A 26 -71.48 -27.17 0.90
N LEU A 27 -72.03 -26.40 1.84
CA LEU A 27 -71.41 -25.15 2.31
C LEU A 27 -70.06 -25.42 3.01
N GLN A 28 -69.99 -26.48 3.81
CA GLN A 28 -68.76 -26.91 4.47
C GLN A 28 -67.71 -27.37 3.44
N GLU A 29 -68.10 -28.17 2.45
CA GLU A 29 -67.22 -28.61 1.36
C GLU A 29 -66.70 -27.44 0.54
N LEU A 30 -67.57 -26.49 0.18
CA LEU A 30 -67.18 -25.28 -0.55
C LEU A 30 -66.15 -24.46 0.24
N GLY A 31 -66.35 -24.34 1.55
CA GLY A 31 -65.37 -23.71 2.46
C GLY A 31 -64.02 -24.43 2.47
N GLN A 32 -64.03 -25.77 2.53
CA GLN A 32 -62.81 -26.57 2.49
C GLN A 32 -62.09 -26.48 1.13
N LEU A 33 -62.83 -26.54 0.02
CA LEU A 33 -62.31 -26.37 -1.34
C LEU A 33 -61.67 -25.00 -1.51
N GLN A 34 -62.30 -23.94 -1.01
CA GLN A 34 -61.73 -22.60 -1.06
C GLN A 34 -60.44 -22.49 -0.23
N ALA A 35 -60.38 -23.14 0.94
CA ALA A 35 -59.16 -23.20 1.75
C ALA A 35 -58.04 -23.98 1.04
N LYS A 36 -58.36 -25.12 0.42
CA LYS A 36 -57.41 -25.91 -0.40
C LYS A 36 -56.90 -25.11 -1.59
N GLN A 37 -57.77 -24.39 -2.30
CA GLN A 37 -57.39 -23.53 -3.42
C GLN A 37 -56.44 -22.40 -2.96
N ARG A 38 -56.72 -21.74 -1.84
CA ARG A 38 -55.82 -20.72 -1.26
C ARG A 38 -54.48 -21.29 -0.81
N LYS A 39 -54.46 -22.54 -0.32
CA LYS A 39 -53.21 -23.22 0.06
C LYS A 39 -52.39 -23.57 -1.18
N LEU A 40 -53.01 -24.17 -2.18
CA LEU A 40 -52.36 -24.53 -3.44
C LEU A 40 -51.80 -23.29 -4.15
N LYS A 41 -52.56 -22.19 -4.20
CA LYS A 41 -52.10 -20.93 -4.81
C LYS A 41 -50.80 -20.42 -4.17
N ARG A 42 -50.72 -20.44 -2.83
CA ARG A 42 -49.51 -20.05 -2.09
C ARG A 42 -48.33 -20.99 -2.37
N GLU A 43 -48.57 -22.30 -2.46
CA GLU A 43 -47.51 -23.27 -2.75
C GLU A 43 -47.00 -23.13 -4.19
N VAL A 44 -47.90 -22.86 -5.15
CA VAL A 44 -47.53 -22.57 -6.55
C VAL A 44 -46.69 -21.30 -6.64
N GLU A 45 -47.08 -20.21 -5.97
CA GLU A 45 -46.27 -18.98 -5.94
C GLU A 45 -44.90 -19.22 -5.30
N LYS A 46 -44.83 -20.00 -4.23
CA LYS A 46 -43.57 -20.39 -3.58
C LYS A 46 -42.68 -21.19 -4.54
N HIS A 47 -43.21 -22.20 -5.22
CA HIS A 47 -42.43 -23.02 -6.16
C HIS A 47 -41.99 -22.25 -7.41
N LYS A 48 -42.81 -21.30 -7.89
CA LYS A 48 -42.44 -20.43 -9.00
C LYS A 48 -41.15 -19.64 -8.73
N LEU A 49 -40.95 -19.15 -7.51
CA LEU A 49 -39.71 -18.45 -7.15
C LEU A 49 -38.48 -19.36 -7.25
N PHE A 50 -38.63 -20.65 -6.94
CA PHE A 50 -37.56 -21.63 -7.13
C PHE A 50 -37.34 -21.94 -8.61
N GLU A 51 -38.41 -22.08 -9.41
CA GLU A 51 -38.31 -22.25 -10.87
C GLU A 51 -37.60 -21.08 -11.54
N ASP A 52 -38.00 -19.84 -11.23
CA ASP A 52 -37.37 -18.63 -11.76
C ASP A 52 -35.88 -18.55 -11.37
N TYR A 53 -35.53 -18.97 -10.15
CA TYR A 53 -34.14 -19.08 -9.71
C TYR A 53 -33.37 -20.15 -10.48
N LEU A 54 -33.96 -21.34 -10.67
CA LEU A 54 -33.34 -22.44 -11.41
C LEU A 54 -33.13 -22.05 -12.87
N ILE A 55 -34.09 -21.39 -13.52
CA ILE A 55 -33.94 -20.85 -14.88
C ILE A 55 -32.77 -19.86 -14.93
N LYS A 56 -32.69 -18.93 -13.99
CA LYS A 56 -31.60 -17.95 -13.93
C LYS A 56 -30.24 -18.61 -13.73
N VAL A 57 -30.15 -19.65 -12.89
CA VAL A 57 -28.92 -20.43 -12.72
C VAL A 57 -28.56 -21.15 -14.02
N LEU A 58 -29.54 -21.75 -14.71
CA LEU A 58 -29.34 -22.40 -16.01
C LEU A 58 -28.94 -21.42 -17.13
N GLU A 59 -29.33 -20.14 -17.06
CA GLU A 59 -28.86 -19.09 -17.98
C GLU A 59 -27.39 -18.69 -17.72
N ILE A 60 -26.96 -18.75 -16.46
CA ILE A 60 -25.56 -18.44 -16.08
C ILE A 60 -24.63 -19.59 -16.45
N ILE A 61 -25.11 -20.83 -16.40
CA ILE A 61 -24.32 -21.99 -16.82
C ILE A 61 -24.16 -21.91 -18.34
N PRO A 62 -22.92 -21.76 -18.86
CA PRO A 62 -22.69 -21.81 -20.29
C PRO A 62 -23.24 -23.14 -20.81
N LYS A 63 -24.19 -23.09 -21.76
CA LYS A 63 -24.72 -24.29 -22.39
C LYS A 63 -23.57 -24.97 -23.14
N GLY A 64 -22.98 -26.01 -22.57
CA GLY A 64 -22.14 -26.94 -23.33
C GLY A 64 -22.96 -27.45 -24.51
N HIS A 65 -22.44 -27.28 -25.72
CA HIS A 65 -23.07 -27.78 -26.94
C HIS A 65 -23.27 -29.29 -26.84
N ASN A 66 -24.52 -29.71 -26.64
CA ASN A 66 -24.94 -31.09 -26.81
C ASN A 66 -25.58 -31.21 -28.19
N GLU A 67 -24.79 -31.05 -29.25
CA GLU A 67 -25.19 -31.55 -30.57
C GLU A 67 -24.01 -32.36 -31.09
N GLY A 68 -24.29 -33.63 -31.38
CA GLY A 68 -23.32 -34.60 -31.82
C GLY A 68 -22.76 -34.25 -33.18
N GLU A 69 -21.75 -33.40 -33.18
CA GLU A 69 -20.67 -33.39 -34.15
C GLU A 69 -19.40 -33.21 -33.32
N GLU A 70 -18.49 -34.17 -33.43
CA GLU A 70 -17.09 -34.00 -33.03
C GLU A 70 -16.56 -32.66 -33.59
N PRO A 71 -16.18 -31.70 -32.73
CA PRO A 71 -15.31 -30.61 -33.14
C PRO A 71 -13.93 -30.91 -32.54
N GLU A 72 -13.04 -31.48 -33.34
CA GLU A 72 -11.62 -31.36 -33.07
C GLU A 72 -11.25 -29.85 -33.05
N GLY A 73 -11.16 -29.25 -31.85
CA GLY A 73 -10.68 -27.89 -31.57
C GLY A 73 -11.66 -27.02 -30.73
N PRO A 74 -11.32 -25.78 -30.34
CA PRO A 74 -10.25 -25.22 -29.49
C PRO A 74 -10.64 -25.11 -28.00
N ASP A 75 -11.71 -25.78 -27.55
CA ASP A 75 -12.33 -25.53 -26.24
C ASP A 75 -11.45 -25.98 -25.05
N GLU A 76 -10.75 -27.12 -25.16
CA GLU A 76 -9.76 -27.56 -24.17
C GLU A 76 -8.53 -26.64 -24.11
N ALA A 77 -8.12 -26.07 -25.25
CA ALA A 77 -6.99 -25.15 -25.30
C ALA A 77 -7.32 -23.80 -24.63
N LEU A 78 -8.56 -23.32 -24.78
CA LEU A 78 -9.04 -22.11 -24.11
C LEU A 78 -9.11 -22.31 -22.59
N VAL A 79 -9.72 -23.41 -22.15
CA VAL A 79 -9.78 -23.76 -20.72
C VAL A 79 -8.37 -23.95 -20.15
N GLY A 80 -7.48 -24.63 -20.87
CA GLY A 80 -6.07 -24.78 -20.51
C GLY A 80 -5.35 -23.44 -20.34
N ALA A 81 -5.51 -22.51 -21.28
CA ALA A 81 -4.91 -21.18 -21.20
C ALA A 81 -5.44 -20.37 -20.00
N MET A 82 -6.74 -20.48 -19.68
CA MET A 82 -7.28 -19.83 -18.49
C MET A 82 -6.72 -20.43 -17.20
N VAL A 83 -6.66 -21.76 -17.09
CA VAL A 83 -6.07 -22.44 -15.93
C VAL A 83 -4.61 -22.03 -15.74
N GLU A 84 -3.84 -21.95 -16.83
CA GLU A 84 -2.45 -21.50 -16.80
C GLU A 84 -2.34 -20.04 -16.31
N HIS A 85 -3.15 -19.14 -16.86
CA HIS A 85 -3.16 -17.73 -16.45
C HIS A 85 -3.48 -17.56 -14.96
N TYR A 86 -4.51 -18.27 -14.45
CA TYR A 86 -4.85 -18.23 -13.03
C TYR A 86 -3.79 -18.90 -12.16
N GLY A 87 -3.10 -19.94 -12.64
CA GLY A 87 -1.96 -20.55 -11.96
C GLY A 87 -0.78 -19.59 -11.82
N GLN A 88 -0.46 -18.83 -12.88
CA GLN A 88 0.57 -17.79 -12.84
C GLN A 88 0.19 -16.67 -11.87
N LEU A 89 -1.07 -16.20 -11.92
CA LEU A 89 -1.55 -15.16 -11.02
C LEU A 89 -1.52 -15.61 -9.56
N PHE A 90 -1.87 -16.88 -9.29
CA PHE A 90 -1.80 -17.47 -7.96
C PHE A 90 -0.34 -17.49 -7.44
N THR A 91 0.60 -17.90 -8.28
CA THR A 91 2.03 -17.93 -7.93
C THR A 91 2.56 -16.53 -7.60
N ILE A 92 2.22 -15.52 -8.42
CA ILE A 92 2.59 -14.12 -8.16
C ILE A 92 1.95 -13.62 -6.86
N SER A 93 0.69 -13.97 -6.61
CA SER A 93 0.00 -13.59 -5.37
C SER A 93 0.67 -14.17 -4.14
N GLN A 94 1.16 -15.41 -4.21
CA GLN A 94 1.88 -16.06 -3.12
C GLN A 94 3.25 -15.40 -2.88
N ASP A 95 3.99 -15.11 -3.95
CA ASP A 95 5.28 -14.39 -3.87
C ASP A 95 5.13 -13.00 -3.23
N ILE A 96 4.10 -12.25 -3.63
CA ILE A 96 3.79 -10.94 -3.02
C ILE A 96 3.47 -11.09 -1.53
N GLN A 97 2.70 -12.11 -1.14
CA GLN A 97 2.38 -12.38 0.25
C GLN A 97 3.65 -12.65 1.08
N GLU A 98 4.56 -13.49 0.57
CA GLU A 98 5.85 -13.78 1.21
C GLU A 98 6.72 -12.52 1.37
N HIS A 99 6.78 -11.69 0.33
CA HIS A 99 7.49 -10.41 0.37
C HIS A 99 6.91 -9.44 1.40
N LEU A 100 5.58 -9.36 1.51
CA LEU A 100 4.90 -8.52 2.51
C LEU A 100 5.19 -9.00 3.93
N GLU A 101 5.19 -10.31 4.16
CA GLU A 101 5.55 -10.87 5.46
C GLU A 101 7.01 -10.59 5.84
N ALA A 102 7.93 -10.75 4.89
CA ALA A 102 9.34 -10.41 5.09
C ALA A 102 9.53 -8.93 5.42
N PHE A 103 8.86 -8.04 4.68
CA PHE A 103 8.88 -6.60 4.93
C PHE A 103 8.32 -6.26 6.32
N SER A 104 7.21 -6.90 6.72
CA SER A 104 6.60 -6.72 8.04
C SER A 104 7.56 -7.10 9.17
N LYS A 105 8.22 -8.26 9.07
CA LYS A 105 9.23 -8.73 10.04
C LYS A 105 10.41 -7.76 10.15
N MET A 106 10.88 -7.23 9.00
CA MET A 106 11.96 -6.25 8.96
C MET A 106 11.55 -4.94 9.62
N SER A 107 10.35 -4.43 9.31
CA SER A 107 9.79 -3.21 9.90
C SER A 107 9.68 -3.33 11.42
N GLN A 108 9.22 -4.47 11.93
CA GLN A 108 9.15 -4.72 13.38
C GLN A 108 10.54 -4.75 14.03
N THR A 109 11.52 -5.36 13.38
CA THR A 109 12.91 -5.36 13.84
C THR A 109 13.49 -3.94 13.93
N LEU A 110 13.24 -3.12 12.91
CA LEU A 110 13.67 -1.72 12.90
C LEU A 110 13.00 -0.90 14.01
N LYS A 111 11.69 -1.10 14.24
CA LYS A 111 10.97 -0.47 15.37
C LYS A 111 11.61 -0.79 16.71
N ILE A 112 11.98 -2.05 16.94
CA ILE A 112 12.66 -2.47 18.18
C ILE A 112 14.02 -1.77 18.33
N ARG A 113 14.84 -1.77 17.26
CA ARG A 113 16.16 -1.11 17.29
C ARG A 113 16.05 0.39 17.54
N LEU A 114 15.10 1.06 16.90
CA LEU A 114 14.84 2.48 17.12
C LEU A 114 14.46 2.76 18.57
N CYS A 115 13.57 1.96 19.15
CA CYS A 115 13.19 2.08 20.56
C CYS A 115 14.39 1.91 21.50
N GLN A 116 15.27 0.94 21.22
CA GLN A 116 16.50 0.73 22.00
C GLN A 116 17.46 1.91 21.89
N LEU A 117 17.68 2.44 20.67
CA LEU A 117 18.51 3.62 20.45
C LEU A 117 17.94 4.84 21.17
N GLN A 118 16.64 5.08 21.08
CA GLN A 118 15.97 6.17 21.78
C GLN A 118 16.17 6.06 23.29
N LYS A 119 16.02 4.86 23.87
CA LYS A 119 16.26 4.62 25.31
C LYS A 119 17.71 4.91 25.69
N ARG A 120 18.68 4.51 24.84
CA ARG A 120 20.11 4.78 25.07
C ARG A 120 20.43 6.27 25.03
N CYS A 121 20.00 6.98 24.00
CA CYS A 121 20.20 8.43 23.91
C CYS A 121 19.56 9.16 25.09
N HIS A 122 18.36 8.75 25.52
CA HIS A 122 17.71 9.33 26.68
C HIS A 122 18.49 9.09 27.99
N HIS A 123 19.05 7.89 28.15
CA HIS A 123 19.87 7.56 29.31
C HIS A 123 21.17 8.36 29.31
N GLU A 124 21.86 8.44 28.17
CA GLU A 124 23.05 9.27 28.00
C GLU A 124 22.72 10.73 28.34
N TRP A 125 21.67 11.30 27.76
CA TRP A 125 21.26 12.68 28.05
C TRP A 125 21.05 12.94 29.56
N LYS A 126 20.43 11.99 30.29
CA LYS A 126 20.29 12.08 31.75
C LYS A 126 21.62 12.05 32.51
N LEU A 127 22.57 11.21 32.07
CA LEU A 127 23.91 11.13 32.66
C LEU A 127 24.70 12.44 32.46
N TRP A 128 24.64 13.04 31.27
CA TRP A 128 25.24 14.34 31.00
C TRP A 128 24.64 15.45 31.89
N GLY A 129 23.33 15.39 32.19
CA GLY A 129 22.67 16.33 33.11
C GLY A 129 23.11 16.20 34.58
N LEU A 130 23.49 15.01 35.03
CA LEU A 130 23.96 14.77 36.40
C LEU A 130 25.45 15.07 36.60
N GLY A 131 26.28 14.85 35.57
CA GLY A 131 27.73 15.09 35.63
C GLY A 131 28.12 16.57 35.80
N HIS A 132 27.29 17.50 35.32
CA HIS A 132 27.56 18.95 35.41
C HIS A 132 27.25 19.58 36.78
N ARG A 133 26.57 18.88 37.70
CA ARG A 133 26.17 19.46 39.00
C ARG A 133 27.27 19.41 40.07
N VAL A 134 28.28 18.55 39.92
CA VAL A 134 29.21 18.19 41.01
C VAL A 134 30.56 18.94 40.96
N THR A 135 30.93 19.57 39.84
CA THR A 135 32.28 20.17 39.64
C THR A 135 32.32 21.70 39.61
N SER A 136 31.21 22.39 39.88
CA SER A 136 30.97 23.75 39.36
C SER A 136 31.15 24.91 40.36
N ARG A 137 32.36 25.25 40.82
CA ARG A 137 32.52 26.64 41.30
C ARG A 137 33.83 27.37 41.00
N LYS A 138 34.99 26.72 40.93
CA LYS A 138 36.26 27.44 40.70
C LYS A 138 36.94 27.13 39.37
N ASP A 139 36.78 25.91 38.84
CA ASP A 139 37.30 25.52 37.52
C ASP A 139 36.37 25.90 36.37
N MET A 140 35.10 26.18 36.66
CA MET A 140 34.08 26.51 35.64
C MET A 140 34.35 27.84 34.93
N ASP A 141 34.86 28.86 35.60
CA ASP A 141 35.06 30.17 34.94
C ASP A 141 36.17 30.11 33.88
N SER A 142 37.22 29.31 34.12
CA SER A 142 38.30 29.08 33.15
C SER A 142 37.82 28.26 31.94
N TYR A 143 37.12 27.14 32.20
CA TYR A 143 36.54 26.31 31.14
C TYR A 143 35.43 27.01 30.35
N ASN A 144 34.61 27.85 30.99
CA ASN A 144 33.54 28.61 30.33
C ASN A 144 34.12 29.65 29.36
N ASN A 145 35.19 30.35 29.73
CA ASN A 145 35.84 31.29 28.81
C ASN A 145 36.48 30.56 27.61
N GLN A 146 37.10 29.40 27.84
CA GLN A 146 37.62 28.57 26.74
C GLN A 146 36.51 28.05 25.82
N LEU A 147 35.42 27.55 26.41
CA LEU A 147 34.25 27.05 25.68
C LEU A 147 33.57 28.15 24.87
N LEU A 148 33.42 29.35 25.43
CA LEU A 148 32.88 30.51 24.72
C LEU A 148 33.77 30.89 23.53
N ASN A 149 35.09 30.87 23.70
CA ASN A 149 36.03 31.12 22.60
C ASN A 149 35.95 30.03 21.51
N ASP A 150 35.82 28.76 21.91
CA ASP A 150 35.68 27.65 20.99
C ASP A 150 34.35 27.69 20.23
N LEU A 151 33.24 28.00 20.90
CA LEU A 151 31.93 28.20 20.27
C LEU A 151 31.94 29.40 19.31
N GLN A 152 32.56 30.51 19.70
CA GLN A 152 32.70 31.67 18.84
C GLN A 152 33.52 31.33 17.58
N ARG A 153 34.58 30.53 17.72
CA ARG A 153 35.38 30.02 16.60
C ARG A 153 34.57 29.10 15.68
N ILE A 154 33.77 28.20 16.24
CA ILE A 154 32.89 27.30 15.48
C ILE A 154 31.85 28.10 14.71
N ILE A 155 31.18 29.07 15.34
CA ILE A 155 30.20 29.95 14.70
C ILE A 155 30.84 30.75 13.57
N ASN A 156 32.01 31.36 13.80
CA ASN A 156 32.72 32.10 12.76
C ASN A 156 33.11 31.21 11.56
N ASN A 157 33.50 29.96 11.81
CA ASN A 157 33.80 29.00 10.76
C ASN A 157 32.54 28.60 9.96
N MET A 158 31.41 28.37 10.64
CA MET A 158 30.13 28.07 9.97
C MET A 158 29.66 29.26 9.13
N VAL A 159 29.74 30.49 9.65
CA VAL A 159 29.44 31.72 8.90
C VAL A 159 30.32 31.81 7.65
N ARG A 160 31.63 31.58 7.76
CA ARG A 160 32.53 31.56 6.60
C ARG A 160 32.11 30.54 5.55
N GLN A 161 31.69 29.35 5.95
CA GLN A 161 31.20 28.32 5.02
C GLN A 161 29.89 28.75 4.34
N CYS A 162 28.95 29.32 5.09
CA CYS A 162 27.70 29.84 4.55
C CYS A 162 27.97 30.99 3.55
N SER A 163 28.83 31.95 3.92
CA SER A 163 29.22 33.09 3.08
C SER A 163 30.00 32.67 1.83
N SER A 164 30.83 31.62 1.91
CA SER A 164 31.58 31.09 0.76
C SER A 164 30.66 30.37 -0.25
N SER A 165 29.52 29.87 0.21
CA SER A 165 28.51 29.26 -0.66
C SER A 165 27.58 30.29 -1.32
N ALA A 166 27.43 31.47 -0.71
CA ALA A 166 26.48 32.50 -1.10
C ALA A 166 27.03 33.49 -2.14
N HIS A 167 28.35 33.60 -2.34
CA HIS A 167 28.94 34.50 -3.33
C HIS A 167 29.47 33.77 -4.56
N ARG A 168 28.58 33.56 -5.54
CA ARG A 168 28.95 33.62 -6.97
C ARG A 168 28.41 34.87 -7.67
N SER A 169 27.87 35.84 -6.94
CA SER A 169 27.42 37.13 -7.49
C SER A 169 27.76 38.29 -6.56
N ALA A 170 28.53 39.23 -7.14
CA ALA A 170 28.66 40.66 -6.84
C ALA A 170 28.76 41.13 -5.37
N SER A 171 29.99 41.47 -4.98
CA SER A 171 30.37 42.72 -4.29
C SER A 171 29.46 43.23 -3.15
N THR A 172 29.88 43.02 -1.91
CA THR A 172 30.37 44.11 -1.04
C THR A 172 31.13 43.50 0.14
N HIS A 173 32.27 44.09 0.45
CA HIS A 173 33.24 43.61 1.43
C HIS A 173 32.68 43.77 2.85
N ARG A 174 32.02 42.75 3.41
CA ARG A 174 31.80 42.67 4.86
C ARG A 174 32.40 41.39 5.40
N ALA A 175 33.55 41.54 6.04
CA ALA A 175 34.25 40.43 6.66
C ALA A 175 33.30 39.73 7.66
N PRO A 176 33.20 38.39 7.62
CA PRO A 176 32.44 37.56 8.57
C PRO A 176 32.72 37.90 10.04
N GLU A 177 33.89 38.48 10.32
CA GLU A 177 34.36 38.84 11.64
C GLU A 177 33.58 40.00 12.26
N SER A 178 33.08 40.94 11.46
CA SER A 178 32.38 42.15 11.92
C SER A 178 30.90 41.94 12.28
N MET A 179 30.33 40.76 12.01
CA MET A 179 28.91 40.48 12.26
C MET A 179 28.64 40.19 13.75
N GLY A 180 27.54 40.74 14.27
CA GLY A 180 27.03 40.40 15.59
C GLY A 180 26.61 38.93 15.67
N LEU A 181 26.63 38.36 16.88
CA LEU A 181 26.36 36.93 17.11
C LEU A 181 24.99 36.49 16.58
N PHE A 182 23.94 37.28 16.82
CA PHE A 182 22.59 36.98 16.33
C PHE A 182 22.53 36.93 14.80
N SER A 183 23.11 37.92 14.12
CA SER A 183 23.18 37.92 12.65
C SER A 183 23.98 36.76 12.08
N LYS A 184 25.01 36.28 12.81
CA LYS A 184 25.76 35.07 12.44
C LYS A 184 24.89 33.82 12.54
N LEU A 185 24.07 33.71 13.57
CA LEU A 185 23.14 32.58 13.75
C LEU A 185 22.02 32.62 12.73
N ASP A 186 21.44 33.79 12.46
CA ASP A 186 20.40 33.97 11.44
C ASP A 186 20.91 33.52 10.06
N LEU A 187 22.13 33.92 9.68
CA LEU A 187 22.73 33.51 8.41
C LEU A 187 22.95 31.99 8.32
N ILE A 188 23.38 31.35 9.42
CA ILE A 188 23.54 29.90 9.46
C ILE A 188 22.17 29.21 9.32
N GLN A 189 21.15 29.71 10.02
CA GLN A 189 19.81 29.15 9.96
C GLN A 189 19.20 29.29 8.56
N GLU A 190 19.32 30.47 7.94
CA GLU A 190 18.88 30.71 6.56
C GLU A 190 19.57 29.76 5.57
N PHE A 191 20.89 29.59 5.70
CA PHE A 191 21.65 28.64 4.89
C PHE A 191 21.18 27.19 5.08
N MET A 192 20.92 26.75 6.31
CA MET A 192 20.41 25.40 6.56
C MET A 192 19.03 25.19 5.94
N LEU A 193 18.14 26.19 6.01
CA LEU A 193 16.80 26.13 5.42
C LEU A 193 16.87 26.01 3.89
N ASP A 194 17.71 26.81 3.22
CA ASP A 194 17.96 26.72 1.78
C ASP A 194 18.47 25.33 1.36
N LYS A 195 19.44 24.78 2.12
CA LYS A 195 19.97 23.44 1.85
C LYS A 195 18.93 22.35 2.04
N MET A 196 18.11 22.46 3.08
CA MET A 196 17.03 21.52 3.32
C MET A 196 15.96 21.58 2.22
N GLU A 197 15.61 22.77 1.75
CA GLU A 197 14.69 22.95 0.62
C GLU A 197 15.27 22.39 -0.68
N THR A 198 16.56 22.61 -0.93
CA THR A 198 17.28 22.02 -2.08
C THR A 198 17.26 20.49 -2.03
N VAL A 199 17.54 19.88 -0.88
CA VAL A 199 17.47 18.42 -0.72
C VAL A 199 16.04 17.92 -0.90
N LYS A 200 15.03 18.63 -0.38
CA LYS A 200 13.62 18.29 -0.60
C LYS A 200 13.25 18.33 -2.09
N PHE A 201 13.71 19.35 -2.81
CA PHE A 201 13.49 19.47 -4.25
C PHE A 201 14.18 18.35 -5.04
N ILE A 202 15.43 18.02 -4.71
CA ILE A 202 16.15 16.90 -5.32
C ILE A 202 15.43 15.57 -5.03
N SER A 203 14.97 15.34 -3.80
CA SER A 203 14.22 14.15 -3.44
C SER A 203 12.92 14.01 -4.24
N LEU A 204 12.19 15.11 -4.47
CA LEU A 204 11.01 15.12 -5.34
C LEU A 204 11.36 14.86 -6.82
N LEU A 205 12.53 15.29 -7.29
CA LEU A 205 13.00 14.97 -8.64
C LEU A 205 13.50 13.52 -8.77
N MET A 206 13.97 12.93 -7.67
CA MET A 206 14.45 11.55 -7.57
C MET A 206 13.38 10.56 -7.12
N GLU A 207 12.14 11.01 -6.86
CA GLU A 207 11.00 10.10 -6.73
C GLU A 207 10.97 9.18 -7.97
N PRO A 208 10.82 7.86 -7.79
CA PRO A 208 10.72 6.93 -8.90
C PRO A 208 9.56 7.40 -9.76
N ARG A 209 9.87 7.89 -10.97
CA ARG A 209 8.85 8.05 -11.98
C ARG A 209 8.33 6.65 -12.27
N VAL A 210 7.23 6.27 -11.61
CA VAL A 210 6.36 5.22 -12.08
C VAL A 210 6.14 5.53 -13.55
N CYS A 211 6.58 4.61 -14.41
CA CYS A 211 6.48 4.72 -15.85
C CYS A 211 5.04 5.07 -16.20
N ARG A 212 4.78 6.35 -16.50
CA ARG A 212 3.50 6.78 -17.02
C ARG A 212 3.43 6.23 -18.44
N SER A 213 2.50 5.30 -18.64
CA SER A 213 2.20 4.65 -19.92
C SER A 213 2.30 5.65 -21.08
N GLY A 214 3.03 5.25 -22.12
CA GLY A 214 3.40 6.10 -23.22
C GLY A 214 2.22 6.44 -24.11
N ASP A 215 1.84 7.71 -24.14
CA ASP A 215 1.15 8.31 -25.27
C ASP A 215 2.09 9.30 -25.97
N ARG A 216 2.52 8.89 -27.17
CA ARG A 216 3.27 9.73 -28.11
C ARG A 216 2.31 10.67 -28.82
N LEU A 217 2.29 11.95 -28.48
CA LEU A 217 1.85 13.00 -29.42
C LEU A 217 2.70 14.28 -29.29
N LYS A 218 3.69 14.35 -30.19
CA LYS A 218 4.17 15.49 -31.00
C LYS A 218 4.49 16.86 -30.34
N ASN A 219 5.75 17.23 -30.55
CA ASN A 219 6.39 18.55 -30.73
C ASN A 219 7.00 19.27 -29.51
N PRO A 220 8.35 19.42 -29.48
CA PRO A 220 9.05 20.28 -28.54
C PRO A 220 9.27 21.68 -29.16
N ARG A 221 8.73 22.73 -28.53
CA ARG A 221 9.17 24.11 -28.80
C ARG A 221 9.60 24.80 -27.50
N ARG A 222 10.92 24.96 -27.42
CA ARG A 222 11.68 26.06 -26.81
C ARG A 222 11.37 26.43 -25.36
N TYR A 223 12.31 26.10 -24.48
CA TYR A 223 13.07 27.15 -23.78
C TYR A 223 14.57 26.81 -23.82
N SER A 224 15.33 27.80 -24.29
CA SER A 224 16.79 27.80 -24.34
C SER A 224 17.32 28.14 -22.94
N SER A 225 18.16 27.29 -22.36
CA SER A 225 19.14 27.72 -21.38
C SER A 225 20.40 26.86 -21.55
N SER A 226 21.47 27.53 -21.95
CA SER A 226 22.75 26.96 -22.37
C SER A 226 23.51 26.38 -21.18
N PHE A 227 23.67 25.06 -21.13
CA PHE A 227 24.74 24.45 -20.34
C PHE A 227 26.07 24.66 -21.08
N ARG A 228 26.91 25.56 -20.55
CA ARG A 228 28.30 25.69 -21.00
C ARG A 228 29.05 24.38 -20.73
N LYS A 229 29.68 23.83 -21.77
CA LYS A 229 30.70 22.78 -21.65
C LYS A 229 31.90 23.32 -20.86
N CYS A 230 32.33 22.61 -19.81
CA CYS A 230 33.63 22.85 -19.20
C CYS A 230 34.75 22.40 -20.17
N PRO A 231 35.87 23.14 -20.27
CA PRO A 231 37.03 22.66 -21.04
C PRO A 231 37.69 21.49 -20.31
N ARG A 232 38.08 20.49 -21.10
CA ARG A 232 38.84 19.30 -20.70
C ARG A 232 40.28 19.73 -20.37
N ASN A 233 40.64 19.78 -19.09
CA ASN A 233 42.06 19.85 -18.71
C ASN A 233 42.70 18.49 -19.01
N GLN A 234 43.69 18.51 -19.90
CA GLN A 234 44.68 17.44 -20.01
C GLN A 234 45.75 17.65 -18.95
N ASP A 235 46.46 16.56 -18.67
CA ASP A 235 47.75 16.48 -17.96
C ASP A 235 47.70 16.45 -16.43
N SER A 236 47.65 15.23 -15.87
CA SER A 236 48.79 14.68 -15.10
C SER A 236 48.51 13.23 -14.66
N VAL A 237 49.25 12.29 -15.26
CA VAL A 237 49.34 10.89 -14.82
C VAL A 237 50.47 10.78 -13.79
N PRO A 238 50.27 10.16 -12.60
CA PRO A 238 51.39 9.79 -11.74
C PRO A 238 52.04 8.51 -12.28
N ARG A 239 53.28 8.62 -12.75
CA ARG A 239 54.09 7.50 -13.25
C ARG A 239 54.80 6.83 -12.07
N THR A 240 54.35 5.64 -11.69
CA THR A 240 55.09 4.72 -10.81
C THR A 240 56.17 3.97 -11.61
N PRO A 241 57.42 3.84 -11.12
CA PRO A 241 58.41 2.97 -11.73
C PRO A 241 58.31 1.54 -11.16
N LEU A 242 58.22 0.53 -12.03
CA LEU A 242 58.49 -0.87 -11.70
C LEU A 242 59.94 -1.23 -12.10
N PRO A 243 60.60 -2.13 -11.37
CA PRO A 243 62.03 -2.42 -11.51
C PRO A 243 62.34 -3.30 -12.73
N GLY A 244 63.44 -3.00 -13.41
CA GLY A 244 63.96 -3.74 -14.56
C GLY A 244 64.69 -5.02 -14.16
N THR A 245 64.32 -6.12 -14.82
CA THR A 245 65.00 -7.41 -14.80
C THR A 245 66.38 -7.30 -15.48
N GLN A 246 67.44 -7.63 -14.75
CA GLN A 246 68.79 -7.76 -15.29
C GLN A 246 68.94 -9.12 -16.01
N THR A 247 69.34 -9.09 -17.28
CA THR A 247 69.98 -10.23 -17.96
C THR A 247 71.49 -10.03 -17.87
N SER A 248 72.18 -10.91 -17.15
CA SER A 248 73.63 -11.04 -17.22
C SER A 248 73.97 -12.53 -17.13
N GLU A 249 74.23 -13.12 -18.29
CA GLU A 249 74.80 -14.44 -18.45
C GLU A 249 76.29 -14.38 -18.10
N ARG A 250 76.75 -15.30 -17.23
CA ARG A 250 78.18 -15.52 -16.99
C ARG A 250 78.48 -17.00 -17.20
N SER A 251 79.23 -17.27 -18.28
CA SER A 251 79.77 -18.58 -18.61
C SER A 251 80.82 -19.01 -17.60
N SER A 252 80.77 -20.30 -17.24
CA SER A 252 81.73 -21.01 -16.40
C SER A 252 83.09 -21.15 -17.10
N SER A 253 84.16 -21.05 -16.33
CA SER A 253 85.47 -21.60 -16.68
C SER A 253 86.08 -22.27 -15.45
N SER A 254 86.54 -23.50 -15.65
CA SER A 254 87.15 -24.49 -14.72
C SER A 254 86.18 -25.34 -13.90
#